data_AF-W4V1X3-F1
#
_entry.id   AF-W4V1X3-F1
#
_cell.length_a   1.000
_cell.length_b   1.000
_cell.length_c   1.000
_cell.angle_alpha   90.00
_cell.angle_beta   90.00
_cell.angle_gamma   90.00
#
_symmetry.space_group_name_H-M   'P 1'
#
loop_
_entity.id
_entity.type
_entity.pdbx_description
1 polymer ?
#
loop_
_entity_poly.entity_id
_entity_poly.type
_entity_poly.pdbx_seq_one_letter_code
_entity_poly.pdbx_strand_id
1 'polypeptide(L)'
;MNSKSEINMPKDVEYIIDTLNKKGFKAYIVGGCVRDVLLGKQPSDWDIATDAQPEDVKLMFGKIIETGIKHGTVTAVINGCNYEITSFRAPSSVKTATIKEDLGFRDFTINAIAYHPKEGIIDPFSGIQDMKRSIIRAVVSAEDRFREDPLRMLRAIRLNSTLGFEIDSAVLLTIKENCRLIQRISRRESGMNCQKY
;
A
#
# COMPACT_ATOMS: atom_id res chain seq x y z
N MET A 1 14.32 -14.43 -20.00
CA MET A 1 13.51 -13.46 -20.77
C MET A 1 13.10 -12.34 -19.82
N ASN A 2 13.84 -11.22 -19.83
CA ASN A 2 13.51 -10.04 -19.03
C ASN A 2 12.39 -9.27 -19.74
N SER A 3 11.14 -9.63 -19.49
CA SER A 3 10.02 -8.73 -19.80
C SER A 3 10.07 -7.60 -18.78
N LYS A 4 10.70 -6.47 -19.14
CA LYS A 4 10.35 -5.20 -18.51
C LYS A 4 8.88 -4.96 -18.86
N SER A 5 7.97 -5.40 -17.99
CA SER A 5 6.56 -5.06 -18.11
C SER A 5 6.48 -3.57 -17.81
N GLU A 6 6.40 -2.77 -18.87
CA GLU A 6 6.31 -1.33 -18.78
C GLU A 6 4.90 -0.98 -18.29
N ILE A 7 4.80 -0.48 -17.05
CA ILE A 7 3.53 -0.01 -16.49
C ILE A 7 3.27 1.39 -17.02
N ASN A 8 2.23 1.52 -17.85
CA ASN A 8 1.73 2.82 -18.29
C ASN A 8 0.98 3.48 -17.14
N MET A 9 1.53 4.56 -16.60
CA MET A 9 0.97 5.32 -15.49
C MET A 9 0.59 6.74 -15.93
N PRO A 10 -0.28 7.46 -15.21
CA PRO A 10 -0.60 8.84 -15.52
C PRO A 10 0.65 9.73 -15.50
N LYS A 11 0.71 10.72 -16.40
CA LYS A 11 1.81 11.69 -16.46
C LYS A 11 2.05 12.41 -15.13
N ASP A 12 1.00 12.62 -14.34
CA ASP A 12 1.10 13.24 -13.03
C ASP A 12 1.84 12.35 -12.02
N VAL A 13 1.70 11.02 -12.13
CA VAL A 13 2.45 10.05 -11.31
C VAL A 13 3.91 10.04 -11.71
N GLU A 14 4.21 10.05 -13.01
CA GLU A 14 5.58 10.19 -13.52
C GLU A 14 6.22 11.49 -13.03
N TYR A 15 5.49 12.59 -13.10
CA TYR A 15 5.93 13.90 -12.61
C TYR A 15 6.26 13.86 -11.11
N ILE A 16 5.44 13.20 -10.28
CA ILE A 16 5.70 13.05 -8.84
C ILE A 16 6.99 12.27 -8.61
N ILE A 17 7.15 11.11 -9.25
CA ILE A 17 8.35 10.27 -9.13
C ILE A 17 9.59 11.03 -9.58
N ASP A 18 9.53 11.69 -10.73
CA ASP A 18 10.65 12.46 -11.28
C ASP A 18 11.04 13.62 -10.38
N THR A 19 10.07 14.31 -9.78
CA THR A 19 10.31 15.42 -8.85
C THR A 19 11.04 14.94 -7.60
N LEU A 20 10.59 13.83 -7.01
CA LEU A 20 11.23 13.20 -5.86
C LEU A 20 12.66 12.73 -6.21
N ASN A 21 12.83 12.03 -7.33
CA ASN A 21 14.13 11.57 -7.81
C ASN A 21 15.12 12.72 -8.07
N LYS A 22 14.67 13.82 -8.68
CA LYS A 22 15.51 15.02 -8.91
C LYS A 22 16.00 15.66 -7.61
N LYS A 23 15.27 15.48 -6.51
CA LYS A 23 15.66 15.94 -5.17
C LYS A 23 16.51 14.92 -4.41
N GLY A 24 16.84 13.78 -5.01
CA GLY A 24 17.67 12.73 -4.43
C GLY A 24 16.90 11.66 -3.66
N PHE A 25 15.56 11.73 -3.65
CA PHE A 25 14.71 10.75 -2.97
C PHE A 25 14.31 9.61 -3.91
N LYS A 26 14.17 8.41 -3.35
CA LYS A 26 13.63 7.26 -4.06
C LYS A 26 12.11 7.30 -3.99
N ALA A 27 11.45 7.02 -5.12
CA ALA A 27 10.00 6.99 -5.20
C ALA A 27 9.53 5.83 -6.09
N TYR A 28 8.43 5.18 -5.70
CA TYR A 28 7.87 4.02 -6.40
C TYR A 28 6.36 4.09 -6.34
N ILE A 29 5.68 3.63 -7.40
CA ILE A 29 4.27 3.25 -7.26
C ILE A 29 4.19 1.91 -6.55
N VAL A 30 3.18 1.73 -5.70
CA VAL A 30 3.08 0.59 -4.79
C VAL A 30 1.65 0.13 -4.60
N GLY A 31 1.47 -1.12 -4.17
CA GLY A 31 0.17 -1.55 -3.64
C GLY A 31 -0.86 -1.90 -4.71
N GLY A 32 -2.10 -1.47 -4.47
CA GLY A 32 -3.27 -1.87 -5.26
C GLY A 32 -3.15 -1.43 -6.72
N CYS A 33 -2.59 -0.25 -6.98
CA CYS A 33 -2.43 0.24 -8.34
C CYS A 33 -1.51 -0.66 -9.18
N VAL A 34 -0.39 -1.11 -8.60
CA VAL A 34 0.55 -2.02 -9.26
C VAL A 34 -0.13 -3.36 -9.52
N ARG A 35 -0.82 -3.92 -8.52
CA ARG A 35 -1.59 -5.17 -8.66
C ARG A 35 -2.61 -5.06 -9.80
N ASP A 36 -3.39 -3.99 -9.82
CA ASP A 36 -4.48 -3.84 -10.78
C ASP A 36 -3.95 -3.70 -12.21
N VAL A 37 -2.89 -2.93 -12.43
CA VAL A 37 -2.21 -2.89 -13.74
C VAL A 37 -1.71 -4.27 -14.15
N LEU A 38 -1.07 -5.01 -13.25
CA LEU A 38 -0.55 -6.35 -13.56
C LEU A 38 -1.66 -7.38 -13.86
N LEU A 39 -2.87 -7.14 -13.38
CA LEU A 39 -4.08 -7.90 -13.71
C LEU A 39 -4.81 -7.38 -14.95
N GLY A 40 -4.27 -6.37 -15.65
CA GLY A 40 -4.89 -5.76 -16.82
C GLY A 40 -6.10 -4.88 -16.50
N LYS A 41 -6.24 -4.44 -15.24
CA LYS A 41 -7.30 -3.55 -14.77
C LYS A 41 -6.78 -2.11 -14.71
N GLN A 42 -7.69 -1.14 -14.81
CA GLN A 42 -7.35 0.26 -14.54
C GLN A 42 -7.41 0.53 -13.03
N PRO A 43 -6.33 1.06 -12.42
CA PRO A 43 -6.36 1.50 -11.02
C PRO A 43 -7.34 2.65 -10.78
N SER A 44 -8.05 2.61 -9.66
CA SER A 44 -8.88 3.73 -9.18
C SER A 44 -8.08 4.85 -8.54
N ASP A 45 -6.90 4.51 -8.04
CA ASP A 45 -6.05 5.31 -7.17
C ASP A 45 -4.59 4.96 -7.47
N TRP A 46 -3.69 5.90 -7.22
CA TRP A 46 -2.25 5.75 -7.44
C TRP A 46 -1.51 6.14 -6.16
N ASP A 47 -1.00 5.12 -5.48
CA ASP A 47 -0.18 5.28 -4.28
C ASP A 47 1.31 5.35 -4.65
N ILE A 48 1.99 6.35 -4.12
CA ILE A 48 3.44 6.53 -4.25
C ILE A 48 4.07 6.33 -2.87
N ALA A 49 5.10 5.49 -2.79
CA ALA A 49 5.94 5.37 -1.60
C ALA A 49 7.32 6.00 -1.85
N THR A 50 7.86 6.70 -0.84
CA THR A 50 9.11 7.45 -0.94
C THR A 50 9.97 7.36 0.33
N ASP A 51 11.28 7.55 0.24
CA ASP A 51 12.14 7.75 1.42
C ASP A 51 12.13 9.20 1.94
N ALA A 52 11.46 10.13 1.24
CA ALA A 52 11.23 11.49 1.70
C ALA A 52 10.27 11.54 2.90
N GLN A 53 10.48 12.48 3.83
CA GLN A 53 9.54 12.74 4.93
C GLN A 53 8.37 13.62 4.46
N PRO A 54 7.20 13.60 5.14
CA PRO A 54 6.05 14.44 4.78
C PRO A 54 6.40 15.93 4.63
N GLU A 55 7.29 16.43 5.47
CA GLU A 55 7.78 17.81 5.47
C GLU A 55 8.57 18.12 4.18
N ASP A 56 9.42 17.19 3.73
CA ASP A 56 10.15 17.32 2.47
C ASP A 56 9.17 17.34 1.28
N VAL A 57 8.21 16.40 1.28
CA VAL A 57 7.20 16.30 0.21
C VAL A 57 6.36 17.56 0.11
N LYS A 58 5.97 18.17 1.24
CA LYS A 58 5.21 19.43 1.28
C LYS A 58 5.92 20.58 0.56
N LEU A 59 7.25 20.61 0.60
CA LEU A 59 8.05 21.66 -0.04
C LEU A 59 8.21 21.44 -1.56
N MET A 60 7.83 20.27 -2.08
CA MET A 60 8.02 19.92 -3.49
C MET A 60 6.78 20.18 -4.36
N PHE A 61 5.59 20.24 -3.77
CA PHE A 61 4.32 20.32 -4.51
C PHE A 61 3.49 21.50 -4.04
N GLY A 62 2.80 22.17 -4.97
CA GLY A 62 2.10 23.43 -4.68
C GLY A 62 0.90 23.28 -3.75
N LYS A 63 0.07 22.25 -3.95
CA LYS A 63 -1.11 21.98 -3.10
C LYS A 63 -1.00 20.59 -2.47
N ILE A 64 -0.92 20.57 -1.14
CA ILE A 64 -0.83 19.36 -0.33
C ILE A 64 -1.97 19.35 0.70
N ILE A 65 -2.56 18.19 0.90
CA ILE A 65 -3.52 17.91 1.96
C ILE A 65 -2.84 16.97 2.96
N GLU A 66 -2.95 17.30 4.25
CA GLU A 66 -2.38 16.53 5.36
C GLU A 66 -3.23 15.28 5.70
N THR A 67 -3.32 14.37 4.74
CA THR A 67 -4.06 13.11 4.83
C THR A 67 -3.25 12.07 5.59
N GLY A 68 -3.44 12.01 6.90
CA GLY A 68 -2.84 10.91 7.69
C GLY A 68 -1.35 11.11 7.98
N ILE A 69 -0.92 12.34 8.29
CA ILE A 69 0.46 12.65 8.73
C ILE A 69 0.96 11.72 9.83
N LYS A 70 0.09 11.29 10.75
CA LYS A 70 0.44 10.33 11.81
C LYS A 70 1.00 8.99 11.28
N HIS A 71 0.73 8.68 10.02
CA HIS A 71 1.17 7.47 9.32
C HIS A 71 2.20 7.77 8.23
N GLY A 72 2.71 9.01 8.14
CA GLY A 72 3.69 9.42 7.14
C GLY A 72 3.09 9.68 5.76
N THR A 73 1.79 9.91 5.65
CA THR A 73 1.09 10.12 4.38
C THR A 73 0.70 11.59 4.20
N VAL A 74 0.83 12.07 2.96
CA VAL A 74 0.29 13.33 2.46
C VAL A 74 -0.34 13.12 1.09
N THR A 75 -1.32 13.94 0.72
CA THR A 75 -1.94 13.89 -0.61
C THR A 75 -1.54 15.11 -1.41
N ALA A 76 -0.86 14.89 -2.54
CA ALA A 76 -0.61 15.93 -3.54
C ALA A 76 -1.83 16.11 -4.43
N VAL A 77 -2.24 17.36 -4.66
CA VAL A 77 -3.31 17.71 -5.59
C VAL A 77 -2.69 18.26 -6.86
N ILE A 78 -2.74 17.49 -7.94
CA ILE A 78 -2.14 17.83 -9.24
C ILE A 78 -3.24 17.72 -10.29
N ASN A 79 -3.44 18.79 -11.08
CA ASN A 79 -4.47 18.87 -12.11
C ASN A 79 -5.90 18.50 -11.63
N GLY A 80 -6.20 18.74 -10.35
CA GLY A 80 -7.49 18.40 -9.73
C GLY A 80 -7.61 16.93 -9.29
N CYS A 81 -6.59 16.11 -9.51
CA CYS A 81 -6.50 14.73 -9.05
C CYS A 81 -5.68 14.62 -7.76
N ASN A 82 -6.05 13.65 -6.92
CA ASN A 82 -5.40 13.37 -5.65
C ASN A 82 -4.43 12.19 -5.79
N TYR A 83 -3.21 12.35 -5.29
CA TYR A 83 -2.17 11.33 -5.27
C TYR A 83 -1.62 11.16 -3.87
N GLU A 84 -1.72 9.96 -3.31
CA GLU A 84 -1.18 9.68 -1.98
C GLU A 84 0.32 9.42 -2.07
N ILE A 85 1.08 10.16 -1.27
CA ILE A 85 2.54 10.02 -1.14
C ILE A 85 2.82 9.65 0.30
N THR A 86 3.36 8.45 0.52
CA THR A 86 3.62 7.89 1.84
C THR A 86 5.11 7.62 2.03
N SER A 87 5.67 8.07 3.15
CA SER A 87 7.04 7.74 3.52
C SER A 87 7.21 6.26 3.81
N PHE A 88 8.36 5.68 3.48
CA PHE A 88 8.67 4.28 3.75
C PHE A 88 8.56 3.97 5.24
N ARG A 89 7.91 2.84 5.54
CA ARG A 89 7.87 2.29 6.89
C ARG A 89 9.04 1.33 7.11
N ALA A 90 9.73 1.49 8.23
CA ALA A 90 10.77 0.57 8.67
C ALA A 90 10.69 0.35 10.19
N PRO A 91 11.27 -0.75 10.73
CA PRO A 91 11.39 -0.94 12.16
C PRO A 91 12.17 0.22 12.79
N SER A 92 11.86 0.58 14.04
CA SER A 92 12.50 1.70 14.74
C SER A 92 14.03 1.57 14.88
N SER A 93 14.59 0.37 14.69
CA SER A 93 16.02 0.09 14.71
C SER A 93 16.74 0.49 13.41
N VAL A 94 16.01 0.74 12.33
CA VAL A 94 16.57 1.04 11.01
C VAL A 94 16.67 2.55 10.82
N LYS A 95 17.89 3.05 10.57
CA LYS A 95 18.14 4.48 10.36
C LYS A 95 17.65 4.99 9.00
N THR A 96 17.62 4.12 7.99
CA THR A 96 17.25 4.50 6.62
C THR A 96 16.37 3.41 6.03
N ALA A 97 15.08 3.72 5.94
CA ALA A 97 14.09 2.79 5.40
C ALA A 97 14.33 2.53 3.91
N THR A 98 14.15 1.28 3.51
CA THR A 98 14.21 0.84 2.12
C THR A 98 12.82 0.45 1.60
N ILE A 99 12.64 0.46 0.27
CA ILE A 99 11.40 -0.01 -0.35
C ILE A 99 11.07 -1.45 0.05
N LYS A 100 12.08 -2.33 0.17
CA LYS A 100 11.87 -3.72 0.60
C LYS A 100 11.30 -3.79 2.02
N GLU A 101 11.77 -2.93 2.93
CA GLU A 101 11.25 -2.85 4.28
C GLU A 101 9.82 -2.34 4.29
N ASP A 102 9.49 -1.26 3.54
CA ASP A 102 8.12 -0.74 3.45
C ASP A 102 7.14 -1.81 2.97
N LEU A 103 7.51 -2.53 1.90
CA LEU A 103 6.70 -3.62 1.37
C LEU A 103 6.47 -4.73 2.43
N GLY A 104 7.40 -4.93 3.35
CA GLY A 104 7.30 -5.87 4.48
C GLY A 104 6.27 -5.48 5.55
N PHE A 105 5.85 -4.21 5.61
CA PHE A 105 4.80 -3.75 6.53
C PHE A 105 3.39 -3.89 5.96
N ARG A 106 3.27 -4.23 4.67
CA ARG A 106 1.99 -4.36 3.98
C ARG A 106 1.26 -5.63 4.40
N ASP A 107 -0.03 -5.66 4.07
CA ASP A 107 -0.95 -6.70 4.50
C ASP A 107 -0.77 -8.01 3.72
N PHE A 108 -0.85 -7.94 2.39
CA PHE A 108 -0.83 -9.11 1.51
C PHE A 108 0.25 -9.02 0.44
N THR A 109 0.82 -10.16 0.05
CA THR A 109 1.89 -10.28 -0.95
C THR A 109 1.51 -9.63 -2.27
N ILE A 110 0.27 -9.83 -2.72
CA ILE A 110 -0.27 -9.23 -3.94
C ILE A 110 -0.35 -7.69 -3.91
N ASN A 111 -0.31 -7.08 -2.72
CA ASN A 111 -0.23 -5.62 -2.53
C ASN A 111 1.17 -5.18 -2.06
N ALA A 112 2.12 -6.10 -1.97
CA ALA A 112 3.50 -5.86 -1.54
C ALA A 112 4.46 -5.85 -2.73
N ILE A 113 4.03 -5.18 -3.79
CA ILE A 113 4.75 -5.02 -5.06
C ILE A 113 4.95 -3.52 -5.30
N ALA A 114 6.15 -3.18 -5.75
CA ALA A 114 6.49 -1.83 -6.17
C ALA A 114 6.92 -1.81 -7.64
N TYR A 115 6.83 -0.65 -8.28
CA TYR A 115 7.36 -0.42 -9.61
C TYR A 115 8.01 0.96 -9.71
N HIS A 116 9.12 1.00 -10.45
CA HIS A 116 9.77 2.23 -10.87
C HIS A 116 10.08 2.17 -12.38
N PRO A 117 9.89 3.25 -13.15
CA PRO A 117 10.16 3.24 -14.60
C PRO A 117 11.58 2.80 -14.98
N LYS A 118 12.59 3.15 -14.16
CA LYS A 118 14.00 2.81 -14.44
C LYS A 118 14.43 1.46 -13.88
N GLU A 119 13.85 1.03 -12.76
CA GLU A 119 14.26 -0.20 -12.05
C GLU A 119 13.37 -1.41 -12.40
N GLY A 120 12.17 -1.15 -12.92
CA GLY A 120 11.17 -2.19 -13.21
C GLY A 120 10.35 -2.58 -11.98
N ILE A 121 9.84 -3.81 -12.01
CA ILE A 121 9.01 -4.36 -10.93
C ILE A 121 9.90 -4.89 -9.81
N ILE A 122 9.52 -4.58 -8.58
CA ILE A 122 10.16 -5.01 -7.34
C ILE A 122 9.14 -5.84 -6.55
N ASP A 123 9.36 -7.15 -6.50
CA ASP A 123 8.48 -8.12 -5.84
C ASP A 123 9.27 -9.04 -4.89
N PRO A 124 9.68 -8.56 -3.70
CA PRO A 124 10.48 -9.33 -2.75
C PRO A 124 9.68 -10.42 -2.02
N PHE A 125 8.35 -10.39 -2.07
CA PHE A 125 7.45 -11.28 -1.33
C PHE A 125 6.62 -12.20 -2.23
N SER A 126 7.01 -12.34 -3.49
CA SER A 126 6.38 -13.26 -4.46
C SER A 126 4.90 -12.97 -4.74
N GLY A 127 4.47 -11.70 -4.65
CA GLY A 127 3.11 -11.26 -4.94
C GLY A 127 2.66 -11.58 -6.36
N ILE A 128 3.56 -11.54 -7.35
CA ILE A 128 3.25 -11.92 -8.75
C ILE A 128 2.92 -13.40 -8.84
N GLN A 129 3.63 -14.24 -8.09
CA GLN A 129 3.36 -15.68 -8.07
C GLN A 129 2.03 -15.99 -7.40
N ASP A 130 1.74 -15.34 -6.26
CA ASP A 130 0.45 -15.48 -5.58
C ASP A 130 -0.71 -14.96 -6.43
N MET A 131 -0.52 -13.86 -7.19
CA MET A 131 -1.52 -13.38 -8.16
C MET A 131 -1.78 -14.42 -9.25
N LYS A 132 -0.74 -15.04 -9.82
CA LYS A 132 -0.88 -16.11 -10.83
C LYS A 132 -1.60 -17.35 -10.29
N ARG A 133 -1.47 -17.61 -8.99
CA ARG A 133 -2.17 -18.69 -8.28
C ARG A 133 -3.54 -18.27 -7.76
N SER A 134 -3.91 -16.99 -7.89
CA SER A 134 -5.12 -16.40 -7.33
C SER A 134 -5.24 -16.62 -5.81
N ILE A 135 -4.15 -16.38 -5.08
CA ILE A 135 -4.07 -16.54 -3.62
C ILE A 135 -3.87 -15.18 -2.93
N ILE A 136 -4.60 -14.95 -1.84
CA ILE A 136 -4.39 -13.85 -0.89
C ILE A 136 -3.57 -14.39 0.29
N ARG A 137 -2.27 -14.11 0.27
CA ARG A 137 -1.29 -14.51 1.29
C ARG A 137 -0.78 -13.29 2.06
N ALA A 138 -0.58 -13.42 3.37
CA ALA A 138 0.03 -12.34 4.17
C ALA A 138 1.54 -12.21 3.90
N VAL A 139 2.08 -10.99 3.96
CA VAL A 139 3.51 -10.72 3.70
C VAL A 139 4.42 -11.31 4.78
N VAL A 140 4.05 -11.09 6.03
CA VAL A 140 4.68 -11.64 7.24
C VAL A 140 3.58 -12.37 8.03
N SER A 141 3.95 -13.18 9.03
CA SER A 141 3.02 -13.91 9.89
C SER A 141 1.75 -13.10 10.17
N ALA A 142 0.60 -13.66 9.77
CA ALA A 142 -0.70 -13.02 9.88
C ALA A 142 -1.06 -12.67 11.33
N GLU A 143 -0.55 -13.44 12.29
CA GLU A 143 -0.88 -13.30 13.71
C GLU A 143 -0.45 -11.95 14.29
N ASP A 144 0.81 -11.55 14.11
CA ASP A 144 1.33 -10.30 14.68
C ASP A 144 0.67 -9.09 14.04
N ARG A 145 0.51 -9.12 12.71
CA ARG A 145 -0.04 -7.98 11.95
C ARG A 145 -1.55 -7.80 12.14
N PHE A 146 -2.32 -8.87 12.32
CA PHE A 146 -3.76 -8.75 12.54
C PHE A 146 -4.11 -8.38 13.98
N ARG A 147 -3.20 -8.63 14.94
CA ARG A 147 -3.33 -8.09 16.30
C ARG A 147 -3.07 -6.59 16.34
N GLU A 148 -2.06 -6.12 15.60
CA GLU A 148 -1.76 -4.69 15.47
C GLU A 148 -2.90 -3.93 14.76
N ASP A 149 -3.41 -4.50 13.65
CA ASP A 149 -4.48 -3.90 12.86
C ASP A 149 -5.52 -4.96 12.43
N PRO A 150 -6.57 -5.16 13.25
CA PRO A 150 -7.64 -6.10 12.94
C PRO A 150 -8.44 -5.75 11.66
N LEU A 151 -8.35 -4.52 11.13
CA LEU A 151 -9.00 -4.17 9.85
C LEU A 151 -8.37 -4.91 8.67
N ARG A 152 -7.13 -5.40 8.80
CA ARG A 152 -6.49 -6.25 7.79
C ARG A 152 -7.27 -7.54 7.53
N MET A 153 -7.96 -8.08 8.54
CA MET A 153 -8.83 -9.24 8.35
C MET A 153 -10.03 -8.92 7.44
N LEU A 154 -10.66 -7.75 7.63
CA LEU A 154 -11.73 -7.28 6.74
C LEU A 154 -11.22 -7.00 5.34
N ARG A 155 -9.98 -6.50 5.20
CA ARG A 155 -9.32 -6.30 3.90
C ARG A 155 -9.11 -7.63 3.16
N ALA A 156 -8.75 -8.72 3.83
CA ALA A 156 -8.65 -10.05 3.21
C ALA A 156 -9.98 -10.47 2.57
N ILE A 157 -11.08 -10.33 3.33
CA ILE A 157 -12.43 -10.68 2.87
C ILE A 157 -12.84 -9.78 1.69
N ARG A 158 -12.56 -8.48 1.78
CA ARG A 158 -12.82 -7.53 0.69
C ARG A 158 -12.07 -7.94 -0.59
N LEU A 159 -10.77 -8.24 -0.49
CA LEU A 159 -9.97 -8.66 -1.65
C LEU A 159 -10.49 -9.97 -2.26
N ASN A 160 -10.89 -10.94 -1.44
CA ASN A 160 -11.52 -12.18 -1.92
C ASN A 160 -12.79 -11.87 -2.72
N SER A 161 -13.67 -11.02 -2.20
CA SER A 161 -14.90 -10.62 -2.90
C SER A 161 -14.66 -9.82 -4.17
N THR A 162 -13.63 -8.95 -4.21
CA THR A 162 -13.35 -8.08 -5.37
C THR A 162 -12.54 -8.78 -6.46
N LEU A 163 -11.61 -9.66 -6.10
CA LEU A 163 -10.68 -10.30 -7.04
C LEU A 163 -11.07 -11.75 -7.37
N GLY A 164 -11.90 -12.39 -6.54
CA GLY A 164 -12.23 -13.82 -6.66
C GLY A 164 -11.08 -14.75 -6.24
N PHE A 165 -10.04 -14.22 -5.58
CA PHE A 165 -8.87 -14.99 -5.15
C PHE A 165 -9.16 -15.74 -3.85
N GLU A 166 -8.62 -16.95 -3.71
CA GLU A 166 -8.73 -17.74 -2.49
C GLU A 166 -7.85 -17.15 -1.37
N ILE A 167 -8.33 -17.20 -0.14
CA ILE A 167 -7.55 -16.75 1.03
C ILE A 167 -6.68 -17.91 1.51
N ASP A 168 -5.38 -17.66 1.70
CA ASP A 168 -4.44 -18.65 2.23
C ASP A 168 -4.92 -19.20 3.58
N SER A 169 -4.71 -20.51 3.81
CA SER A 169 -5.24 -21.21 4.97
C SER A 169 -4.73 -20.64 6.30
N ALA A 170 -3.49 -20.15 6.35
CA ALA A 170 -2.95 -19.50 7.55
C ALA A 170 -3.70 -18.20 7.85
N VAL A 171 -3.97 -17.39 6.82
CA VAL A 171 -4.76 -16.15 6.94
C VAL A 171 -6.18 -16.47 7.41
N LEU A 172 -6.83 -17.49 6.84
CA LEU A 172 -8.17 -17.92 7.26
C LEU A 172 -8.21 -18.39 8.72
N LEU A 173 -7.20 -19.15 9.15
CA LEU A 173 -7.10 -19.61 10.54
C LEU A 173 -6.99 -18.42 11.49
N THR A 174 -6.10 -17.46 11.20
CA THR A 174 -5.93 -16.26 12.02
C THR A 174 -7.21 -15.42 12.07
N ILE A 175 -7.95 -15.30 10.95
CA ILE A 175 -9.24 -14.60 10.92
C ILE A 175 -10.25 -15.27 11.86
N LYS A 176 -10.33 -16.60 11.86
CA LYS A 176 -11.25 -17.36 12.73
C LYS A 176 -10.90 -17.16 14.21
N GLU A 177 -9.62 -17.25 14.56
CA GLU A 177 -9.13 -17.10 15.93
C GLU A 177 -9.34 -15.67 16.47
N ASN A 178 -9.20 -14.67 15.60
CA ASN A 178 -9.22 -13.25 15.99
C ASN A 178 -10.52 -12.53 15.64
N CYS A 179 -11.57 -13.25 15.21
CA CYS A 179 -12.85 -12.66 14.80
C CYS A 179 -13.47 -11.73 15.86
N ARG A 180 -13.24 -12.00 17.15
CA ARG A 180 -13.69 -11.15 18.27
C ARG A 180 -13.02 -9.78 18.32
N LEU A 181 -11.81 -9.62 17.77
CA LEU A 181 -11.12 -8.33 17.70
C LEU A 181 -11.84 -7.37 16.74
N ILE A 182 -12.40 -7.89 15.63
CA ILE A 182 -13.17 -7.11 14.66
C ILE A 182 -14.42 -6.50 15.32
N GLN A 183 -15.12 -7.27 16.17
CA GLN A 183 -16.29 -6.79 16.90
C GLN A 183 -15.98 -5.62 17.84
N ARG A 184 -14.76 -5.55 18.38
CA ARG A 184 -14.34 -4.44 19.26
C ARG A 184 -14.10 -3.15 18.49
N ILE A 185 -13.57 -3.23 17.26
CA ILE A 185 -13.37 -2.05 16.40
C ILE A 185 -14.71 -1.48 15.96
N SER A 186 -15.64 -2.32 15.50
CA SER A 186 -16.98 -1.89 15.08
C SER A 186 -17.73 -1.13 16.19
N ARG A 187 -17.59 -1.54 17.47
CA ARG A 187 -18.18 -0.81 18.61
C ARG A 187 -17.49 0.52 18.91
N ARG A 188 -16.18 0.64 18.71
CA ARG A 188 -15.44 1.90 18.93
C ARG A 188 -15.74 2.94 17.85
N GLU A 189 -15.80 2.53 16.59
CA GLU A 189 -16.14 3.45 15.49
C GLU A 189 -17.62 3.86 15.50
N SER A 190 -18.52 2.96 15.94
CA SER A 190 -19.93 3.31 16.18
C SER A 190 -20.11 4.31 17.34
N GLY A 191 -19.17 4.34 18.30
CA GLY A 191 -19.16 5.32 19.39
C GLY A 191 -18.63 6.71 19.01
N MET A 192 -17.96 6.86 17.85
CA MET A 192 -17.42 8.14 17.37
C MET A 192 -18.36 8.89 16.40
N ASN A 193 -19.51 8.31 16.02
CA ASN A 193 -20.45 8.92 15.07
C ASN A 193 -21.84 9.28 15.65
N CYS A 194 -22.02 9.32 16.97
CA CYS A 194 -23.29 9.67 17.60
C CYS A 194 -23.35 11.06 18.26
N GLN A 195 -22.61 12.05 17.74
CA GLN A 195 -22.73 13.45 18.22
C GLN A 195 -22.78 14.53 17.13
N LYS A 196 -23.15 14.17 15.91
CA LYS A 196 -23.59 15.15 14.91
C LYS A 196 -24.74 14.56 14.11
N TYR A 197 -25.95 14.70 14.63
CA TYR A 197 -27.14 15.25 13.98
C TYR A 197 -28.20 15.48 15.07
#